data_AF-A0A452UVD2-F1
#
_entry.id   AF-A0A452UVD2-F1
#
_cell.length_a   1.000
_cell.length_b   1.000
_cell.length_c   1.000
_cell.angle_alpha   90.00
_cell.angle_beta   90.00
_cell.angle_gamma   90.00
#
_symmetry.space_group_name_H-M   'P 1'
#
loop_
_entity.id
_entity.type
_entity.pdbx_description
1 polymer ?
#
loop_
_entity_poly.entity_id
_entity_poly.type
_entity_poly.pdbx_seq_one_letter_code
_entity_poly.pdbx_strand_id
1 'polypeptide(L)'
;MVSGPGFRVCYICGREFGSQSIAIHEPQCLEKWRTENSKLPKHLRRPEPSKPQPLGGSGSYNLQAVNEAAFQSSQAQLLPCESCGRTFLPDRLPVHQRSCKPKAKYCLPEGSPSAQLGKNANEGGSP
;
A
#
# COMPACT_ATOMS: atom_id res chain seq x y z
N MET A 1 -2.84 -5.03 16.33
CA MET A 1 -3.92 -5.59 15.50
C MET A 1 -3.35 -6.87 14.92
N VAL A 2 -3.75 -8.05 15.42
CA VAL A 2 -3.22 -9.32 14.92
C VAL A 2 -4.05 -9.70 13.69
N SER A 3 -3.48 -9.55 12.49
CA SER A 3 -4.08 -10.09 11.28
C SER A 3 -4.23 -11.59 11.47
N GLY A 4 -5.48 -12.08 11.44
CA GLY A 4 -5.78 -13.49 11.65
C GLY A 4 -5.05 -14.39 10.64
N PRO A 5 -4.74 -15.65 10.99
CA PRO A 5 -3.99 -16.54 10.13
C PRO A 5 -4.78 -16.80 8.83
N GLY A 6 -4.33 -16.20 7.71
CA GLY A 6 -4.88 -16.46 6.38
C GLY A 6 -5.30 -15.25 5.54
N PHE A 7 -5.25 -14.03 6.07
CA PHE A 7 -5.50 -12.83 5.26
C PHE A 7 -4.27 -12.44 4.42
N ARG A 8 -4.52 -12.02 3.18
CA ARG A 8 -3.52 -11.42 2.29
C ARG A 8 -3.87 -9.97 1.98
N VAL A 9 -2.84 -9.12 1.91
CA VAL A 9 -2.99 -7.72 1.53
C VAL A 9 -2.90 -7.58 0.01
N CYS A 10 -3.84 -6.85 -0.59
CA CYS A 10 -3.78 -6.49 -2.00
C CYS A 10 -2.64 -5.49 -2.24
N TYR A 11 -1.69 -5.82 -3.11
CA TYR A 11 -0.52 -4.99 -3.40
C TYR A 11 -0.82 -3.69 -4.18
N ILE A 12 -2.08 -3.53 -4.62
CA ILE A 12 -2.56 -2.38 -5.39
C ILE A 12 -3.33 -1.41 -4.48
N CYS A 13 -4.26 -1.92 -3.68
CA CYS A 13 -5.15 -1.09 -2.85
C CYS A 13 -4.91 -1.20 -1.34
N GLY A 14 -4.01 -2.07 -0.89
CA GLY A 14 -3.63 -2.20 0.52
C GLY A 14 -4.71 -2.76 1.44
N ARG A 15 -5.81 -3.28 0.90
CA ARG A 15 -6.89 -3.90 1.68
C ARG A 15 -6.60 -5.38 1.96
N GLU A 16 -7.03 -5.86 3.11
CA GLU A 16 -6.93 -7.26 3.52
C GLU A 16 -8.10 -8.07 2.95
N PHE A 17 -7.79 -9.23 2.38
CA PHE A 17 -8.76 -10.18 1.82
C PHE A 17 -8.41 -11.59 2.28
N GLY A 18 -9.42 -12.47 2.34
CA GLY A 18 -9.15 -13.90 2.51
C GLY A 18 -8.32 -14.45 1.34
N SER A 19 -7.54 -15.50 1.59
CA SER A 19 -6.68 -16.16 0.60
C SER A 19 -7.39 -16.57 -0.71
N GLN A 20 -8.67 -16.93 -0.64
CA GLN A 20 -9.48 -17.24 -1.83
C GLN A 20 -10.02 -15.99 -2.51
N SER A 21 -10.48 -15.01 -1.72
CA SER A 21 -11.05 -13.77 -2.24
C SER A 21 -10.00 -12.88 -2.91
N ILE A 22 -8.75 -12.89 -2.45
CA ILE A 22 -7.69 -12.07 -3.04
C ILE A 22 -7.38 -12.47 -4.49
N ALA A 23 -7.44 -13.76 -4.82
CA ALA A 23 -7.18 -14.24 -6.19
C ALA A 23 -8.19 -13.70 -7.21
N ILE A 24 -9.43 -13.46 -6.77
CA ILE A 24 -10.50 -12.88 -7.58
C ILE A 24 -10.46 -11.33 -7.53
N HIS A 25 -10.00 -10.78 -6.41
CA HIS A 25 -9.89 -9.34 -6.21
C HIS A 25 -8.74 -8.70 -6.99
N GLU A 26 -7.53 -9.27 -6.95
CA GLU A 26 -6.34 -8.71 -7.60
C GLU A 26 -6.53 -8.35 -9.09
N PRO A 27 -7.05 -9.23 -9.97
CA PRO A 27 -7.23 -8.89 -11.38
C PRO A 27 -8.25 -7.76 -11.57
N GLN A 28 -9.37 -7.80 -10.85
CA GLN A 28 -10.39 -6.75 -10.91
C GLN A 28 -9.85 -5.41 -10.38
N CYS A 29 -9.05 -5.45 -9.31
CA CYS A 29 -8.43 -4.26 -8.75
C CYS A 29 -7.40 -3.65 -9.72
N LEU A 30 -6.65 -4.48 -10.44
CA LEU A 30 -5.68 -4.02 -11.44
C LEU A 30 -6.36 -3.37 -12.64
N GLU A 31 -7.44 -3.97 -13.14
CA GLU A 31 -8.21 -3.40 -14.26
C GLU A 31 -8.80 -2.03 -13.89
N LYS A 32 -9.40 -1.93 -12.71
CA LYS A 32 -9.89 -0.65 -12.17
C LYS A 32 -8.75 0.35 -12.04
N TRP A 33 -7.61 -0.07 -11.49
CA TRP A 33 -6.43 0.79 -11.37
C TRP A 33 -5.96 1.30 -12.73
N ARG A 34 -5.85 0.45 -13.75
CA ARG A 34 -5.43 0.84 -15.12
C ARG A 34 -6.37 1.89 -15.70
N THR A 35 -7.67 1.69 -15.52
CA THR A 35 -8.70 2.62 -16.00
C THR A 35 -8.56 3.99 -15.33
N GLU A 36 -8.43 4.02 -14.01
CA GLU A 36 -8.26 5.27 -13.27
C GLU A 36 -6.92 5.95 -13.59
N ASN A 37 -5.83 5.18 -13.69
CA ASN A 37 -4.51 5.67 -14.05
C ASN A 37 -4.48 6.23 -15.48
N SER A 38 -5.24 5.67 -16.42
CA SER A 38 -5.36 6.19 -17.78
C SER A 38 -6.11 7.53 -17.82
N LYS A 39 -7.08 7.75 -16.93
CA LYS A 39 -7.80 9.03 -16.78
C LYS A 39 -6.92 10.13 -16.18
N LEU A 40 -5.84 9.77 -15.47
CA LEU A 40 -4.88 10.77 -14.97
C LEU A 40 -4.07 11.38 -16.14
N PRO A 41 -3.72 12.68 -16.05
CA PRO A 41 -2.86 13.31 -17.03
C PRO A 41 -1.48 12.63 -17.04
N LYS A 42 -0.81 12.62 -18.20
CA LYS A 42 0.43 11.84 -18.43
C LYS A 42 1.50 12.01 -17.34
N HIS A 43 1.62 13.21 -16.76
CA HIS A 43 2.58 13.52 -15.70
C HIS A 43 2.19 12.99 -14.31
N LEU A 44 0.92 12.65 -14.09
CA LEU A 44 0.43 12.03 -12.85
C LEU A 44 0.21 10.51 -12.98
N ARG A 45 0.34 9.96 -14.19
CA ARG A 45 0.24 8.52 -14.40
C ARG A 45 1.34 7.81 -13.61
N ARG A 46 0.96 6.73 -12.94
CA ARG A 46 1.83 5.87 -12.16
C ARG A 46 2.24 4.64 -12.97
N PRO A 47 3.43 4.09 -12.69
CA PRO A 47 3.82 2.80 -13.23
C PRO A 47 2.88 1.71 -12.68
N GLU A 48 2.68 0.68 -13.51
CA GLU A 48 1.88 -0.47 -13.13
C GLU A 48 2.45 -1.15 -11.88
N PRO A 49 1.62 -1.39 -10.84
CA PRO A 49 2.08 -2.13 -9.68
C PRO A 49 2.49 -3.55 -10.09
N SER A 50 3.71 -3.94 -9.74
CA SER A 50 4.18 -5.32 -9.93
C SER A 50 3.68 -6.20 -8.80
N LYS A 51 3.13 -7.37 -9.16
CA LYS A 51 2.74 -8.39 -8.20
C LYS A 51 3.98 -8.88 -7.46
N PRO A 52 4.09 -8.74 -6.13
CA PRO A 52 5.18 -9.33 -5.38
C PRO A 52 5.10 -10.85 -5.51
N GLN A 53 6.17 -11.47 -6.01
CA GLN A 53 6.22 -12.92 -6.15
C GLN A 53 6.09 -13.57 -4.77
N PRO A 54 5.24 -14.61 -4.60
CA PRO A 54 5.19 -15.34 -3.34
C PRO A 54 6.53 -16.06 -3.18
N LEU A 55 7.34 -15.62 -2.22
CA LEU A 55 8.53 -16.34 -1.80
C LEU A 55 8.06 -17.69 -1.25
N GLY A 56 8.44 -18.77 -1.93
CA GLY A 56 7.93 -20.13 -1.73
C GLY A 56 8.36 -20.77 -0.40
N GLY A 57 7.92 -20.23 0.74
CA GLY A 57 8.18 -20.75 2.06
C GLY A 57 6.88 -21.03 2.83
N SER A 58 6.64 -22.31 3.16
CA SER A 58 5.51 -22.73 3.99
C SER A 58 5.72 -22.25 5.44
N GLY A 59 5.10 -21.13 5.82
CA GLY A 59 5.12 -20.64 7.20
C GLY A 59 4.41 -19.31 7.41
N SER A 60 3.84 -19.12 8.61
CA SER A 60 3.15 -17.89 9.02
C SER A 60 4.02 -16.63 8.90
N TYR A 61 5.34 -16.76 9.15
CA TYR A 61 6.32 -15.69 9.00
C TYR A 61 6.46 -15.18 7.55
N ASN A 62 6.27 -16.04 6.55
CA ASN A 62 6.29 -15.63 5.14
C ASN A 62 5.04 -14.84 4.77
N LEU A 63 3.88 -15.17 5.36
CA LEU A 63 2.63 -14.46 5.07
C LEU A 63 2.69 -13.01 5.53
N GLN A 64 3.23 -12.78 6.73
CA GLN A 64 3.40 -11.44 7.28
C GLN A 64 4.33 -10.58 6.41
N ALA A 65 5.50 -11.12 6.02
CA ALA A 65 6.42 -10.44 5.12
C ALA A 65 5.82 -10.14 3.73
N VAL A 66 5.07 -11.09 3.16
CA VAL A 66 4.36 -10.89 1.88
C VAL A 66 3.29 -9.80 2.00
N ASN A 67 2.55 -9.76 3.11
CA ASN A 67 1.56 -8.74 3.38
C ASN A 67 2.18 -7.36 3.56
N GLU A 68 3.29 -7.26 4.27
CA GLU A 68 4.03 -6.01 4.43
C GLU A 68 4.61 -5.50 3.11
N ALA A 69 5.16 -6.38 2.28
CA ALA A 69 5.65 -6.04 0.95
C ALA A 69 4.50 -5.57 0.03
N ALA A 70 3.36 -6.28 0.06
CA ALA A 70 2.17 -5.87 -0.67
C ALA A 70 1.64 -4.50 -0.18
N PHE A 71 1.58 -4.29 1.13
CA PHE A 71 1.17 -3.02 1.70
C PHE A 71 2.11 -1.88 1.29
N GLN A 72 3.43 -2.09 1.31
CA GLN A 72 4.41 -1.13 0.81
C GLN A 72 4.22 -0.80 -0.66
N SER A 73 4.01 -1.81 -1.51
CA SER A 73 3.68 -1.60 -2.93
C SER A 73 2.42 -0.74 -3.11
N SER A 74 1.39 -0.97 -2.29
CA SER A 74 0.14 -0.21 -2.38
C SER A 74 0.30 1.27 -2.03
N GLN A 75 1.27 1.62 -1.19
CA GLN A 75 1.55 3.02 -0.82
C GLN A 75 2.05 3.84 -2.02
N ALA A 76 2.79 3.22 -2.96
CA ALA A 76 3.25 3.89 -4.18
C ALA A 76 2.10 4.29 -5.13
N GLN A 77 0.92 3.70 -4.94
CA GLN A 77 -0.28 3.96 -5.74
C GLN A 77 -1.19 5.03 -5.15
N LEU A 78 -0.82 5.62 -4.01
CA LEU A 78 -1.60 6.67 -3.37
C LEU A 78 -1.33 8.04 -4.02
N LEU A 79 -2.39 8.84 -4.11
CA LEU A 79 -2.37 10.20 -4.61
C LEU A 79 -2.51 11.20 -3.46
N PRO A 80 -1.66 12.23 -3.38
CA PRO A 80 -1.80 13.28 -2.37
C PRO A 80 -3.05 14.11 -2.62
N CYS A 81 -3.66 14.59 -1.54
CA CYS A 81 -4.71 15.59 -1.60
C CYS A 81 -4.11 16.98 -1.75
N GLU A 82 -4.54 17.72 -2.78
CA GLU A 82 -4.09 19.09 -3.04
C GLU A 82 -4.37 20.08 -1.89
N SER A 83 -5.36 19.79 -1.04
CA SER A 83 -5.79 20.67 0.05
C SER A 83 -5.09 20.38 1.39
N CYS A 84 -4.75 19.12 1.68
CA CYS A 84 -4.18 18.74 2.98
C CYS A 84 -2.92 17.87 2.92
N GLY A 85 -2.48 17.45 1.73
CA GLY A 85 -1.29 16.63 1.51
C GLY A 85 -1.43 15.15 1.88
N ARG A 86 -2.55 14.72 2.49
CA ARG A 86 -2.77 13.30 2.82
C ARG A 86 -2.91 12.46 1.56
N THR A 87 -2.32 11.27 1.58
CA THR A 87 -2.32 10.35 0.45
C THR A 87 -3.50 9.38 0.51
N PHE A 88 -4.23 9.23 -0.58
CA PHE A 88 -5.39 8.35 -0.69
C PHE A 88 -5.37 7.57 -1.99
N LEU A 89 -6.06 6.44 -2.04
CA LEU A 89 -6.34 5.78 -3.31
C LEU A 89 -7.18 6.71 -4.21
N PRO A 90 -7.03 6.64 -5.54
CA PRO A 90 -7.79 7.46 -6.49
C PRO A 90 -9.31 7.38 -6.27
N ASP A 91 -9.81 6.22 -5.82
CA ASP A 91 -11.21 5.98 -5.49
C ASP A 91 -11.72 6.78 -4.27
N ARG A 92 -10.89 6.92 -3.23
CA ARG A 92 -11.26 7.57 -1.96
C ARG A 92 -10.92 9.05 -1.93
N LEU A 93 -9.95 9.48 -2.73
CA LEU A 93 -9.52 10.86 -2.83
C LEU A 93 -10.68 11.84 -3.12
N PRO A 94 -11.57 11.63 -4.11
CA PRO A 94 -12.66 12.57 -4.39
C PRO A 94 -13.67 12.66 -3.24
N VAL A 95 -13.94 11.54 -2.55
CA VAL A 95 -14.80 11.53 -1.37
C VAL A 95 -14.19 12.34 -0.24
N HIS A 96 -12.88 12.19 -0.01
CA HIS A 96 -12.16 12.99 0.96
C HIS A 96 -12.15 14.47 0.58
N GLN A 97 -11.87 14.82 -0.67
CA GLN A 97 -11.77 16.20 -1.16
C GLN A 97 -13.07 16.99 -0.94
N ARG A 98 -14.25 16.36 -1.03
CA ARG A 98 -15.55 17.00 -0.75
C ARG A 98 -15.67 17.58 0.65
N SER A 99 -15.06 16.93 1.64
CA SER A 99 -15.11 17.34 3.06
C SER A 99 -13.75 17.83 3.58
N CYS A 100 -12.72 17.80 2.74
CA CYS A 100 -11.37 18.15 3.14
C CYS A 100 -11.27 19.65 3.36
N LYS A 101 -10.96 20.04 4.60
CA LYS A 101 -10.62 21.42 4.93
C LYS A 101 -9.13 21.66 4.61
N PRO A 102 -8.78 22.73 3.89
CA PRO A 102 -7.40 23.04 3.59
C PRO A 102 -6.63 23.25 4.89
N LYS A 103 -5.49 22.58 5.05
CA LYS A 103 -4.56 22.97 6.10
C LYS A 103 -3.87 24.24 5.63
N ALA A 104 -3.97 25.32 6.42
CA ALA A 104 -3.22 26.55 6.17
C ALA A 104 -1.75 26.16 5.97
N LYS A 105 -1.23 26.53 4.81
CA LYS A 105 0.12 26.19 4.34
C LYS A 105 1.14 26.92 5.20
N TYR A 106 1.56 26.31 6.30
CA TYR A 106 2.91 26.55 6.79
C TYR A 106 3.79 25.45 6.24
N CYS A 107 4.68 25.87 5.33
CA CYS A 107 5.71 25.07 4.70
C CYS A 107 6.50 24.32 5.77
N LEU A 108 6.59 23.00 5.66
CA LEU A 108 7.76 22.26 6.14
C LEU A 108 8.19 21.30 5.03
N PRO A 109 9.49 21.29 4.65
CA PRO A 109 10.04 20.35 3.69
C PRO A 109 10.29 18.98 4.35
N GLU A 110 10.41 17.96 3.49
CA GLU A 110 11.13 16.69 3.69
C GLU A 110 10.45 15.56 4.48
N GLY A 111 10.22 14.46 3.74
CA GLY A 111 10.34 13.07 4.20
C GLY A 111 9.77 12.68 5.56
N SER A 112 8.55 12.14 5.56
CA SER A 112 8.17 11.17 6.59
C SER A 112 8.41 9.76 6.03
N PRO A 113 9.56 9.12 6.27
CA PRO A 113 9.70 7.70 6.01
C PRO A 113 8.73 6.96 6.92
N SER A 114 7.82 6.20 6.28
CA SER A 114 7.10 5.10 6.91
C SER A 114 8.04 4.38 7.87
N ALA A 115 7.63 4.27 9.13
CA ALA A 115 8.37 3.65 10.20
C ALA A 115 9.09 2.38 9.72
N GLN A 116 10.41 2.47 9.59
CA GLN A 116 11.28 1.30 9.51
C GLN A 116 11.21 0.64 10.89
N LEU A 117 10.43 -0.44 10.97
CA LEU A 117 10.52 -1.40 12.05
C LEU A 117 11.97 -1.93 12.07
N GLY A 118 12.64 -1.67 13.19
CA GLY A 118 14.04 -2.01 13.39
C GLY A 118 14.32 -3.50 13.24
N LYS A 119 15.24 -3.79 12.32
CA LYS A 119 16.23 -4.87 12.39
C LYS A 119 16.73 -5.09 13.82
N ASN A 120 16.39 -6.22 14.43
CA ASN A 120 17.22 -6.80 15.49
C ASN A 120 17.96 -7.99 14.88
N ALA A 121 19.25 -7.78 14.62
CA ALA A 121 20.22 -8.85 14.48
C ALA A 121 20.79 -9.06 15.88
N ASN A 122 20.54 -10.21 16.50
CA ASN A 122 21.31 -10.66 17.65
C ASN A 122 22.10 -11.89 17.22
N GLU A 123 23.36 -11.62 16.88
CA GLU A 123 24.45 -12.59 16.76
C GLU A 123 24.67 -13.31 18.10
N GLY A 124 25.10 -14.56 18.03
CA GLY A 124 25.23 -15.48 19.16
C GLY A 124 26.42 -15.19 20.09
N GLY A 125 26.54 -16.04 21.12
CA GLY A 125 27.71 -16.09 21.99
C GLY A 125 27.45 -16.82 23.30
N SER A 126 27.67 -18.14 23.30
CA SER A 126 27.96 -18.95 24.50
C SER A 126 29.18 -18.41 25.25
N PRO A 127 29.32 -18.76 26.53
CA PRO A 127 30.25 -19.84 26.86
C PRO A 127 29.58 -21.11 27.39
#